data_AF-A0A151MVC9-F1
#
_entry.id   AF-A0A151MVC9-F1
#
_cell.length_a   1.000
_cell.length_b   1.000
_cell.length_c   1.000
_cell.angle_alpha   90.00
_cell.angle_beta   90.00
_cell.angle_gamma   90.00
#
_symmetry.space_group_name_H-M   'P 1'
#
loop_
_entity.id
_entity.type
_entity.pdbx_description
1 polymer ?
#
loop_
_entity_poly.entity_id
_entity_poly.type
_entity_poly.pdbx_seq_one_letter_code
_entity_poly.pdbx_strand_id
1 'polypeptide(L)'
;MGLFWSLAPAALEPPYRRLVPRGLRPLCVDLLLHDGHSPAGALPGPLLARARLERCFTAPGVRRVRLKEGRVRGSLFLPAGDGPFPGVIDMFGDEGGLTEYRASLLANRGFAALSLPYFDFEDLPRVMKDLNFQYFEEAVRFLQHHPKVKGPGIGVIGTGKGAELAFSMITYLPEVVAAVCISGCSFHTVTDLHYGSDSAVLTQANSHRISSRTLTK
;
A
#
# COMPACT_ATOMS: atom_id res chain seq x y z
N MET A 1 -23.23 2.60 6.31
CA MET A 1 -21.86 2.36 6.84
C MET A 1 -21.47 3.26 8.03
N GLY A 2 -22.38 4.06 8.60
CA GLY A 2 -22.14 4.97 9.75
C GLY A 2 -21.29 4.35 10.86
N LEU A 3 -21.78 3.24 11.40
CA LEU A 3 -21.18 2.51 12.52
C LEU A 3 -19.72 2.08 12.32
N PHE A 4 -19.21 2.04 11.09
CA PHE A 4 -17.84 1.62 10.81
C PHE A 4 -16.87 2.79 10.63
N TRP A 5 -17.26 3.82 9.86
CA TRP A 5 -16.36 4.95 9.61
C TRP A 5 -16.29 5.89 10.80
N SER A 6 -17.30 5.88 11.68
CA SER A 6 -17.35 6.69 12.90
C SER A 6 -16.76 5.98 14.12
N LEU A 7 -16.10 4.83 13.94
CA LEU A 7 -15.41 4.16 15.04
C LEU A 7 -14.33 5.09 15.60
N ALA A 8 -14.33 5.24 16.92
CA ALA A 8 -13.35 6.02 17.66
C ALA A 8 -12.65 5.10 18.69
N PRO A 9 -11.42 5.46 19.13
CA PRO A 9 -10.79 4.80 20.26
C PRO A 9 -11.73 4.76 21.47
N ALA A 10 -11.64 3.71 22.27
CA ALA A 10 -12.46 3.62 23.48
C ALA A 10 -12.12 4.78 24.45
N ALA A 11 -13.03 5.13 25.36
CA ALA A 11 -12.86 6.30 26.24
C ALA A 11 -11.58 6.27 27.10
N LEU A 12 -11.03 5.08 27.37
CA LEU A 12 -9.78 4.88 28.11
C LEU A 12 -8.53 4.81 27.22
N GLU A 13 -8.71 4.80 25.90
CA GLU A 13 -7.61 4.83 24.94
C GLU A 13 -7.22 6.27 24.60
N PRO A 14 -5.94 6.51 24.23
CA PRO A 14 -5.52 7.83 23.79
C PRO A 14 -6.36 8.33 22.60
N PRO A 15 -6.76 9.62 22.60
CA PRO A 15 -7.45 10.19 21.46
C PRO A 15 -6.56 10.15 20.22
N TYR A 16 -7.19 10.10 19.04
CA TYR A 16 -6.52 10.06 17.73
C TYR A 16 -5.65 8.81 17.48
N ARG A 17 -5.80 7.76 18.29
CA ARG A 17 -5.13 6.48 18.03
C ARG A 17 -5.56 5.92 16.67
N ARG A 18 -4.60 5.76 15.78
CA ARG A 18 -4.84 5.16 14.46
C ARG A 18 -5.13 3.65 14.62
N LEU A 19 -6.22 3.19 14.02
CA LEU A 19 -6.44 1.76 13.82
C LEU A 19 -5.47 1.25 12.76
N VAL A 20 -4.46 0.51 13.17
CA VAL A 20 -3.49 -0.13 12.26
C VAL A 20 -3.73 -1.64 12.27
N PRO A 21 -4.28 -2.21 11.18
CA PRO A 21 -4.45 -3.65 11.07
C PRO A 21 -3.10 -4.37 11.18
N ARG A 22 -2.94 -5.23 12.20
CA ARG A 22 -1.75 -6.07 12.36
C ARG A 22 -1.91 -7.34 11.51
N GLY A 23 -1.48 -7.24 10.26
CA GLY A 23 -1.59 -8.30 9.26
C GLY A 23 -2.99 -8.42 8.67
N LEU A 24 -3.32 -9.60 8.15
CA LEU A 24 -4.54 -9.85 7.37
C LEU A 24 -5.64 -10.60 8.15
N ARG A 25 -5.54 -10.64 9.49
CA ARG A 25 -6.59 -11.24 10.31
C ARG A 25 -7.89 -10.45 10.14
N PRO A 26 -9.05 -11.12 10.04
CA PRO A 26 -10.33 -10.42 9.97
C PRO A 26 -10.52 -9.48 11.16
N LEU A 27 -11.04 -8.28 10.89
CA LEU A 27 -11.46 -7.37 11.96
C LEU A 27 -12.82 -7.85 12.48
N CYS A 28 -12.85 -8.28 13.73
CA CYS A 28 -14.09 -8.67 14.40
C CYS A 28 -14.76 -7.44 15.01
N VAL A 29 -16.00 -7.17 14.61
CA VAL A 29 -16.81 -6.06 15.10
C VAL A 29 -18.05 -6.64 15.79
N ASP A 30 -18.19 -6.37 17.08
CA ASP A 30 -19.40 -6.67 17.82
C ASP A 30 -20.43 -5.56 17.59
N LEU A 31 -21.62 -5.94 17.14
CA LEU A 31 -22.79 -5.09 17.03
C LEU A 31 -23.71 -5.41 18.20
N LEU A 32 -23.98 -4.41 19.02
CA LEU A 32 -24.79 -4.51 20.23
C LEU A 32 -26.05 -3.68 20.05
N LEU A 33 -27.21 -4.31 20.24
CA LEU A 33 -28.51 -3.64 20.26
C LEU A 33 -28.91 -3.41 21.71
N HIS A 34 -29.07 -2.15 22.10
CA HIS A 34 -29.48 -1.75 23.45
C HIS A 34 -30.91 -1.22 23.44
N ASP A 35 -31.61 -1.38 24.56
CA ASP A 35 -32.93 -0.83 24.77
C ASP A 35 -32.89 0.68 25.04
N GLY A 36 -33.81 1.42 24.43
CA GLY A 36 -33.93 2.87 24.55
C GLY A 36 -32.78 3.69 23.93
N HIS A 37 -32.77 4.99 24.25
CA HIS A 37 -31.73 5.92 23.82
C HIS A 37 -30.94 6.43 25.04
N SER A 38 -29.64 6.13 25.07
CA SER A 38 -28.73 6.70 26.05
C SER A 38 -28.15 8.03 25.54
N PRO A 39 -28.09 9.08 26.38
CA PRO A 39 -27.39 10.32 26.02
C PRO A 39 -25.88 10.07 25.88
N ALA A 40 -25.19 10.96 25.16
CA ALA A 40 -23.75 10.86 24.95
C ALA A 40 -22.98 10.79 26.28
N GLY A 41 -22.11 9.79 26.43
CA GLY A 41 -21.31 9.57 27.64
C GLY A 41 -22.01 8.79 28.76
N ALA A 42 -23.31 8.52 28.66
CA ALA A 42 -24.00 7.62 29.59
C ALA A 42 -23.78 6.15 29.21
N LEU A 43 -23.92 5.26 30.20
CA LEU A 43 -23.92 3.83 29.93
C LEU A 43 -25.10 3.46 29.02
N PRO A 44 -24.90 2.56 28.04
CA PRO A 44 -26.00 2.04 27.23
C PRO A 44 -27.08 1.38 28.11
N GLY A 45 -28.34 1.44 27.65
CA GLY A 45 -29.43 0.68 28.27
C GLY A 45 -29.24 -0.84 28.22
N PRO A 46 -30.19 -1.64 28.73
CA PRO A 46 -30.12 -3.09 28.70
C PRO A 46 -29.78 -3.65 27.32
N LEU A 47 -28.88 -4.65 27.25
CA LEU A 47 -28.53 -5.32 26.00
C LEU A 47 -29.68 -6.25 25.57
N LEU A 48 -30.24 -6.02 24.39
CA LEU A 48 -31.33 -6.81 23.80
C LEU A 48 -30.81 -7.91 22.88
N ALA A 49 -29.79 -7.61 22.08
CA ALA A 49 -29.20 -8.57 21.14
C ALA A 49 -27.73 -8.24 20.83
N ARG A 50 -26.99 -9.26 20.39
CA ARG A 50 -25.61 -9.16 19.93
C ARG A 50 -25.41 -9.93 18.64
N ALA A 51 -24.65 -9.35 17.72
CA ALA A 51 -24.13 -10.03 16.54
C ALA A 51 -22.63 -9.75 16.41
N ARG A 52 -21.87 -10.75 15.96
CA ARG A 52 -20.45 -10.59 15.65
C ARG A 52 -20.25 -10.62 14.14
N LEU A 53 -19.68 -9.55 13.60
CA LEU A 53 -19.33 -9.44 12.19
C LEU A 53 -17.83 -9.59 12.01
N GLU A 54 -17.42 -10.47 11.11
CA GLU A 54 -16.03 -10.56 10.67
C GLU A 54 -15.84 -9.81 9.35
N ARG A 55 -14.88 -8.88 9.35
CA ARG A 55 -14.51 -8.11 8.15
C ARG A 55 -13.15 -8.58 7.65
N CYS A 56 -13.17 -9.40 6.61
CA CYS A 56 -11.97 -9.98 6.01
C CYS A 56 -11.27 -9.00 5.06
N PHE A 57 -9.92 -9.04 5.05
CA PHE A 57 -9.11 -8.28 4.09
C PHE A 57 -8.94 -9.00 2.75
N THR A 58 -8.97 -10.33 2.75
CA THR A 58 -8.84 -11.17 1.56
C THR A 58 -10.16 -11.86 1.23
N ALA A 59 -10.57 -11.79 -0.03
CA ALA A 59 -11.70 -12.54 -0.56
C ALA A 59 -11.33 -14.02 -0.76
N PRO A 60 -12.32 -14.94 -0.78
CA PRO A 60 -12.08 -16.35 -1.10
C PRO A 60 -11.32 -16.51 -2.44
N GLY A 61 -10.31 -17.37 -2.44
CA GLY A 61 -9.50 -17.67 -3.63
C GLY A 61 -8.37 -16.67 -3.92
N VAL A 62 -8.28 -15.53 -3.22
CA VAL A 62 -7.11 -14.66 -3.30
C VAL A 62 -5.91 -15.36 -2.65
N ARG A 63 -4.82 -15.47 -3.41
CA ARG A 63 -3.60 -16.15 -2.96
C ARG A 63 -2.56 -15.12 -2.54
N ARG A 64 -2.08 -15.24 -1.30
CA ARG A 64 -0.92 -14.49 -0.78
C ARG A 64 0.34 -15.33 -0.97
N VAL A 65 1.35 -14.75 -1.61
CA VAL A 65 2.67 -15.34 -1.81
C VAL A 65 3.71 -14.43 -1.15
N ARG A 66 4.45 -14.94 -0.17
CA ARG A 66 5.57 -14.22 0.42
C ARG A 66 6.69 -14.13 -0.61
N LEU A 67 7.16 -12.91 -0.88
CA LEU A 67 8.19 -12.65 -1.89
C LEU A 67 9.57 -12.52 -1.23
N LYS A 68 10.51 -13.33 -1.71
CA LYS A 68 11.93 -13.26 -1.36
C LYS A 68 12.80 -13.58 -2.59
N GLU A 69 12.87 -12.64 -3.54
CA GLU A 69 13.55 -12.84 -4.83
C GLU A 69 14.67 -11.82 -5.00
N GLY A 70 15.91 -12.30 -5.12
CA GLY A 70 17.09 -11.44 -5.08
C GLY A 70 17.08 -10.55 -3.83
N ARG A 71 17.12 -9.22 -4.03
CA ARG A 71 16.98 -8.23 -2.95
C ARG A 71 15.54 -7.84 -2.66
N VAL A 72 14.61 -8.12 -3.58
CA VAL A 72 13.20 -7.73 -3.45
C VAL A 72 12.54 -8.56 -2.35
N ARG A 73 11.88 -7.84 -1.44
CA ARG A 73 11.07 -8.42 -0.37
C ARG A 73 9.65 -7.92 -0.52
N GLY A 74 8.66 -8.65 0.01
CA GLY A 74 7.28 -8.20 0.00
C GLY A 74 6.27 -9.32 0.07
N SER A 75 5.04 -9.02 -0.31
CA SER A 75 4.00 -10.03 -0.49
C SER A 75 3.21 -9.75 -1.76
N LEU A 76 3.14 -10.75 -2.62
CA LEU A 76 2.33 -10.71 -3.84
C LEU A 76 0.95 -11.31 -3.56
N PHE A 77 -0.09 -10.55 -3.87
CA PHE A 77 -1.47 -10.98 -3.82
C PHE A 77 -1.99 -11.22 -5.22
N LEU A 78 -2.47 -12.43 -5.47
CA LEU A 78 -3.02 -12.85 -6.76
C LEU A 78 -4.52 -13.05 -6.61
N PRO A 79 -5.33 -12.43 -7.48
CA PRO A 79 -6.77 -12.69 -7.53
C PRO A 79 -7.08 -14.16 -7.78
N ALA A 80 -8.30 -14.57 -7.43
CA ALA A 80 -8.83 -15.87 -7.82
C ALA A 80 -8.94 -15.98 -9.35
N GLY A 81 -8.76 -17.19 -9.87
CA GLY A 81 -8.82 -17.49 -11.31
C GLY A 81 -7.46 -17.62 -11.99
N ASP A 82 -7.51 -17.82 -13.30
CA ASP A 82 -6.34 -18.21 -14.09
C ASP A 82 -5.43 -17.02 -14.43
N GLY A 83 -6.01 -15.82 -14.54
CA GLY A 83 -5.31 -14.61 -14.97
C GLY A 83 -5.13 -14.56 -16.50
N PRO A 84 -4.19 -13.74 -17.02
CA PRO A 84 -3.33 -12.81 -16.29
C PRO A 84 -4.11 -11.59 -15.77
N PHE A 85 -3.59 -10.96 -14.72
CA PHE A 85 -4.21 -9.82 -14.04
C PHE A 85 -3.38 -8.56 -14.22
N PRO A 86 -4.00 -7.36 -14.31
CA PRO A 86 -3.23 -6.12 -14.24
C PRO A 86 -2.36 -6.08 -12.97
N GLY A 87 -1.06 -5.80 -13.14
CA GLY A 87 -0.10 -5.73 -12.05
C GLY A 87 -0.06 -4.36 -11.39
N VAL A 88 0.06 -4.32 -10.07
CA VAL A 88 0.26 -3.08 -9.31
C VAL A 88 1.27 -3.27 -8.18
N ILE A 89 2.21 -2.35 -8.03
CA ILE A 89 3.08 -2.25 -6.86
C ILE A 89 2.46 -1.28 -5.85
N ASP A 90 2.36 -1.70 -4.60
CA ASP A 90 1.75 -0.99 -3.48
C ASP A 90 2.81 -0.61 -2.43
N MET A 91 2.99 0.69 -2.19
CA MET A 91 3.99 1.24 -1.27
C MET A 91 3.34 2.13 -0.19
N PHE A 92 3.70 1.89 1.07
CA PHE A 92 3.36 2.75 2.21
C PHE A 92 4.45 3.78 2.47
N GLY A 93 4.31 4.57 3.53
CA GLY A 93 5.16 5.71 3.83
C GLY A 93 6.41 5.34 4.62
N ASP A 94 6.83 6.27 5.46
CA ASP A 94 8.01 6.20 6.32
C ASP A 94 7.75 5.42 7.62
N GLU A 95 6.68 4.62 7.69
CA GLU A 95 6.40 3.75 8.84
C GLU A 95 7.31 2.51 8.90
N GLY A 96 7.91 2.12 7.78
CA GLY A 96 8.75 0.91 7.68
C GLY A 96 7.94 -0.39 7.74
N GLY A 97 8.64 -1.52 7.61
CA GLY A 97 7.99 -2.82 7.65
C GLY A 97 7.12 -3.12 6.42
N LEU A 98 6.39 -4.23 6.49
CA LEU A 98 5.48 -4.65 5.43
C LEU A 98 4.02 -4.40 5.81
N THR A 99 3.34 -3.62 4.97
CA THR A 99 1.92 -3.31 5.11
C THR A 99 1.11 -3.92 3.96
N GLU A 100 0.26 -4.90 4.26
CA GLU A 100 -0.37 -5.76 3.24
C GLU A 100 -1.86 -5.47 2.98
N TYR A 101 -2.53 -4.72 3.85
CA TYR A 101 -3.99 -4.63 3.81
C TYR A 101 -4.50 -3.99 2.51
N ARG A 102 -3.82 -2.98 1.95
CA ARG A 102 -4.26 -2.34 0.70
C ARG A 102 -4.02 -3.25 -0.51
N ALA A 103 -2.84 -3.83 -0.65
CA ALA A 103 -2.56 -4.83 -1.69
C ALA A 103 -3.55 -6.01 -1.67
N SER A 104 -3.89 -6.54 -0.49
CA SER A 104 -4.88 -7.63 -0.38
C SER A 104 -6.28 -7.21 -0.84
N LEU A 105 -6.71 -5.98 -0.51
CA LEU A 105 -7.99 -5.44 -0.96
C LEU A 105 -8.00 -5.12 -2.47
N LEU A 106 -6.86 -4.73 -3.05
CA LEU A 106 -6.70 -4.57 -4.50
C LEU A 106 -6.81 -5.91 -5.24
N ALA A 107 -6.27 -6.98 -4.68
CA ALA A 107 -6.41 -8.32 -5.26
C ALA A 107 -7.86 -8.82 -5.27
N ASN A 108 -8.67 -8.44 -4.27
CA ASN A 108 -10.11 -8.70 -4.29
C ASN A 108 -10.83 -8.00 -5.47
N ARG A 109 -10.18 -7.02 -6.11
CA ARG A 109 -10.70 -6.26 -7.26
C ARG A 109 -10.02 -6.63 -8.58
N GLY A 110 -9.30 -7.75 -8.62
CA GLY A 110 -8.75 -8.31 -9.86
C GLY A 110 -7.34 -7.81 -10.22
N PHE A 111 -6.60 -7.22 -9.29
CA PHE A 111 -5.21 -6.81 -9.50
C PHE A 111 -4.21 -7.81 -8.90
N ALA A 112 -3.14 -8.14 -9.64
CA ALA A 112 -1.98 -8.78 -9.05
C ALA A 112 -1.17 -7.71 -8.29
N ALA A 113 -1.31 -7.66 -6.98
CA ALA A 113 -0.82 -6.56 -6.15
C ALA A 113 0.39 -6.97 -5.32
N LEU A 114 1.54 -6.31 -5.55
CA LEU A 114 2.76 -6.49 -4.77
C LEU A 114 2.85 -5.43 -3.68
N SER A 115 2.67 -5.83 -2.41
CA SER A 115 3.02 -4.98 -1.27
C SER A 115 4.55 -4.96 -1.14
N LEU A 116 5.15 -3.78 -1.34
CA LEU A 116 6.59 -3.57 -1.43
C LEU A 116 7.10 -2.72 -0.26
N PRO A 117 7.74 -3.34 0.76
CA PRO A 117 8.54 -2.63 1.74
C PRO A 117 9.88 -2.22 1.12
N TYR A 118 10.51 -1.17 1.65
CA TYR A 118 11.83 -0.71 1.19
C TYR A 118 12.82 -0.43 2.33
N PHE A 119 12.40 -0.55 3.59
CA PHE A 119 13.26 -0.52 4.78
C PHE A 119 12.53 -1.15 5.99
N ASP A 120 13.27 -1.36 7.08
CA ASP A 120 12.84 -1.94 8.36
C ASP A 120 12.04 -3.23 8.21
N PHE A 121 12.50 -4.11 7.33
CA PHE A 121 11.80 -5.36 7.03
C PHE A 121 12.75 -6.47 6.57
N GLU A 122 12.74 -7.59 7.29
CA GLU A 122 13.66 -8.72 7.04
C GLU A 122 15.13 -8.26 6.95
N ASP A 123 15.78 -8.51 5.82
CA ASP A 123 17.17 -8.15 5.50
C ASP A 123 17.29 -6.83 4.74
N LEU A 124 16.22 -6.04 4.62
CA LEU A 124 16.27 -4.67 4.11
C LEU A 124 16.98 -3.74 5.12
N PRO A 125 17.48 -2.57 4.67
CA PRO A 125 18.08 -1.59 5.58
C PRO A 125 17.16 -1.25 6.76
N ARG A 126 17.73 -1.18 7.97
CA ARG A 126 16.94 -0.92 9.19
C ARG A 126 16.39 0.50 9.27
N VAL A 127 17.05 1.44 8.60
CA VAL A 127 16.66 2.85 8.61
C VAL A 127 16.56 3.34 7.17
N MET A 128 15.61 4.22 6.92
CA MET A 128 15.43 4.86 5.63
C MET A 128 16.41 6.04 5.50
N LYS A 129 17.70 5.78 5.34
CA LYS A 129 18.70 6.84 5.15
C LYS A 129 18.96 7.10 3.66
N ASP A 130 19.36 6.04 2.96
CA ASP A 130 19.72 6.07 1.56
C ASP A 130 18.87 5.03 0.81
N LEU A 131 18.09 5.48 -0.18
CA LEU A 131 17.28 4.60 -1.01
C LEU A 131 17.99 4.35 -2.35
N ASN A 132 18.16 3.09 -2.71
CA ASN A 132 18.68 2.70 -4.02
C ASN A 132 17.51 2.48 -4.99
N PHE A 133 17.41 3.32 -6.02
CA PHE A 133 16.34 3.27 -7.00
C PHE A 133 16.29 1.96 -7.80
N GLN A 134 17.43 1.27 -7.95
CA GLN A 134 17.52 -0.05 -8.60
C GLN A 134 16.69 -1.12 -7.86
N TYR A 135 16.46 -0.97 -6.55
CA TYR A 135 15.57 -1.86 -5.80
C TYR A 135 14.14 -1.85 -6.37
N PHE A 136 13.65 -0.66 -6.72
CA PHE A 136 12.31 -0.50 -7.27
C PHE A 136 12.24 -0.97 -8.73
N GLU A 137 13.31 -0.76 -9.50
CA GLU A 137 13.43 -1.33 -10.85
C GLU A 137 13.40 -2.87 -10.83
N GLU A 138 14.12 -3.50 -9.90
CA GLU A 138 14.08 -4.95 -9.69
C GLU A 138 12.65 -5.44 -9.35
N ALA A 139 11.93 -4.70 -8.51
CA ALA A 139 10.54 -5.01 -8.16
C ALA A 139 9.57 -4.88 -9.36
N VAL A 140 9.74 -3.85 -10.19
CA VAL A 140 8.98 -3.67 -11.44
C VAL A 140 9.22 -4.83 -12.37
N ARG A 141 10.49 -5.18 -12.63
CA ARG A 141 10.87 -6.30 -13.49
C ARG A 141 10.32 -7.62 -12.95
N PHE A 142 10.45 -7.88 -11.65
CA PHE A 142 9.89 -9.08 -11.03
C PHE A 142 8.39 -9.20 -11.30
N LEU A 143 7.63 -8.13 -11.03
CA LEU A 143 6.18 -8.16 -11.18
C LEU A 143 5.75 -8.29 -12.65
N GLN A 144 6.41 -7.56 -13.55
CA GLN A 144 6.11 -7.58 -14.98
C GLN A 144 6.37 -8.95 -15.63
N HIS A 145 7.41 -9.67 -15.19
CA HIS A 145 7.74 -11.01 -15.71
C HIS A 145 6.95 -12.13 -15.02
N HIS A 146 6.15 -11.83 -14.00
CA HIS A 146 5.37 -12.85 -13.32
C HIS A 146 4.28 -13.41 -14.26
N PRO A 147 4.14 -14.75 -14.41
CA PRO A 147 3.27 -15.35 -15.44
C PRO A 147 1.79 -15.03 -15.30
N LYS A 148 1.34 -14.64 -14.10
CA LYS A 148 -0.03 -14.18 -13.83
C LYS A 148 -0.24 -12.67 -13.96
N VAL A 149 0.76 -11.90 -14.39
CA VAL A 149 0.64 -10.45 -14.57
C VAL A 149 0.48 -10.11 -16.04
N LYS A 150 -0.49 -9.25 -16.33
CA LYS A 150 -0.79 -8.78 -17.69
C LYS A 150 0.20 -7.68 -18.06
N GLY A 151 1.02 -7.93 -19.08
CA GLY A 151 1.85 -6.91 -19.72
C GLY A 151 1.04 -5.96 -20.63
N PRO A 152 1.66 -4.92 -21.21
CA PRO A 152 3.11 -4.69 -21.27
C PRO A 152 3.69 -3.88 -20.10
N GLY A 153 2.87 -3.28 -19.25
CA GLY A 153 3.34 -2.44 -18.14
C GLY A 153 2.55 -2.66 -16.86
N ILE A 154 2.98 -2.02 -15.78
CA ILE A 154 2.35 -2.15 -14.46
C ILE A 154 1.94 -0.79 -13.89
N GLY A 155 1.00 -0.81 -12.94
CA GLY A 155 0.67 0.34 -12.12
C GLY A 155 1.53 0.43 -10.86
N VAL A 156 1.61 1.63 -10.29
CA VAL A 156 2.14 1.86 -8.94
C VAL A 156 1.14 2.67 -8.11
N ILE A 157 1.01 2.35 -6.83
CA ILE A 157 0.21 3.12 -5.86
C ILE A 157 1.05 3.36 -4.60
N GLY A 158 1.07 4.61 -4.16
CA GLY A 158 1.90 5.06 -3.04
C GLY A 158 1.13 5.95 -2.06
N THR A 159 1.56 5.97 -0.80
CA THR A 159 1.08 6.94 0.21
C THR A 159 2.23 7.57 0.97
N GLY A 160 2.17 8.89 1.20
CA GLY A 160 3.25 9.62 1.87
C GLY A 160 4.56 9.46 1.12
N LYS A 161 5.60 8.92 1.78
CA LYS A 161 6.89 8.63 1.13
C LYS A 161 6.78 7.63 -0.03
N GLY A 162 5.90 6.64 0.06
CA GLY A 162 5.62 5.71 -1.03
C GLY A 162 5.05 6.41 -2.27
N ALA A 163 4.36 7.56 -2.12
CA ALA A 163 3.89 8.35 -3.25
C ALA A 163 5.02 9.15 -3.94
N GLU A 164 6.02 9.62 -3.19
CA GLU A 164 7.25 10.21 -3.78
C GLU A 164 8.02 9.17 -4.62
N LEU A 165 8.09 7.94 -4.11
CA LEU A 165 8.69 6.81 -4.83
C LEU A 165 7.88 6.44 -6.07
N ALA A 166 6.55 6.39 -5.97
CA ALA A 166 5.67 6.17 -7.12
C ALA A 166 5.87 7.23 -8.21
N PHE A 167 6.02 8.51 -7.85
CA PHE A 167 6.37 9.58 -8.80
C PHE A 167 7.72 9.35 -9.48
N SER A 168 8.72 8.89 -8.73
CA SER A 168 10.04 8.60 -9.27
C SER A 168 9.97 7.42 -10.25
N MET A 169 9.25 6.37 -9.87
CA MET A 169 9.05 5.18 -10.69
C MET A 169 8.38 5.52 -12.03
N ILE A 170 7.26 6.26 -12.05
CA ILE A 170 6.59 6.66 -13.31
C ILE A 170 7.44 7.60 -14.17
N THR A 171 8.36 8.35 -13.57
CA THR A 171 9.22 9.31 -14.28
C THR A 171 10.43 8.66 -14.95
N TYR A 172 10.99 7.64 -14.32
CA TYR A 172 12.27 7.03 -14.73
C TYR A 172 12.15 5.59 -15.23
N LEU A 173 11.07 4.86 -14.92
CA LEU A 173 10.86 3.47 -15.34
C LEU A 173 9.74 3.41 -16.40
N PRO A 174 10.07 3.22 -17.69
CA PRO A 174 9.07 3.23 -18.77
C PRO A 174 8.03 2.10 -18.69
N GLU A 175 8.32 1.03 -17.94
CA GLU A 175 7.43 -0.10 -17.69
C GLU A 175 6.28 0.26 -16.73
N VAL A 176 6.43 1.34 -15.96
CA VAL A 176 5.38 1.87 -15.11
C VAL A 176 4.49 2.77 -15.98
N VAL A 177 3.23 2.38 -16.17
CA VAL A 177 2.32 3.05 -17.12
C VAL A 177 1.23 3.88 -16.44
N ALA A 178 1.05 3.70 -15.13
CA ALA A 178 0.10 4.47 -14.34
C ALA A 178 0.58 4.58 -12.89
N ALA A 179 0.36 5.75 -12.26
CA ALA A 179 0.70 6.00 -10.87
C ALA A 179 -0.48 6.63 -10.13
N VAL A 180 -0.72 6.15 -8.90
CA VAL A 180 -1.66 6.75 -7.94
C VAL A 180 -0.87 7.22 -6.72
N CYS A 181 -0.78 8.54 -6.55
CA CYS A 181 0.01 9.18 -5.50
C CYS A 181 -0.93 9.78 -4.45
N ILE A 182 -0.98 9.20 -3.25
CA ILE A 182 -1.88 9.63 -2.16
C ILE A 182 -1.07 10.42 -1.13
N SER A 183 -1.37 11.70 -0.97
CA SER A 183 -0.72 12.56 0.04
C SER A 183 0.82 12.55 -0.04
N GLY A 184 1.37 12.45 -1.25
CA GLY A 184 2.81 12.56 -1.51
C GLY A 184 3.18 13.95 -2.02
N CYS A 185 4.47 14.21 -2.13
CA CYS A 185 4.99 15.41 -2.79
C CYS A 185 5.78 15.06 -4.06
N SER A 186 6.01 16.03 -4.93
CA SER A 186 6.74 15.86 -6.20
C SER A 186 8.25 15.96 -6.05
N PHE A 187 8.75 15.99 -4.82
CA PHE A 187 10.17 16.15 -4.49
C PHE A 187 10.57 15.03 -3.52
N HIS A 188 11.85 14.67 -3.51
CA HIS A 188 12.35 13.77 -2.46
C HIS A 188 12.58 14.55 -1.20
N THR A 189 11.89 14.15 -0.13
CA THR A 189 12.09 14.74 1.20
C THR A 189 12.75 13.73 2.12
N VAL A 190 13.53 14.23 3.10
CA VAL A 190 14.15 13.47 4.21
C VAL A 190 15.25 12.48 3.81
N THR A 191 15.18 11.88 2.62
CA THR A 191 16.09 10.79 2.20
C THR A 191 16.54 10.95 0.77
N ASP A 192 17.81 10.62 0.55
CA ASP A 192 18.39 10.66 -0.78
C ASP A 192 17.99 9.40 -1.56
N LEU A 193 17.64 9.62 -2.84
CA LEU A 193 17.35 8.57 -3.80
C LEU A 193 18.48 8.51 -4.83
N HIS A 194 19.26 7.43 -4.78
CA HIS A 194 20.42 7.20 -5.64
C HIS A 194 20.13 6.16 -6.72
N TYR A 195 20.83 6.24 -7.85
CA TYR A 195 20.80 5.22 -8.89
C TYR A 195 22.22 4.73 -9.21
N GLY A 196 22.52 3.49 -8.84
CA GLY A 196 23.87 2.93 -9.00
C GLY A 196 24.88 3.45 -7.96
N SER A 197 26.17 3.34 -8.29
CA SER A 197 27.28 3.84 -7.46
C SER A 197 27.47 5.36 -7.56
N ASP A 198 26.90 5.99 -8.59
CA ASP A 198 26.96 7.43 -8.76
C ASP A 198 25.80 8.09 -8.01
N SER A 199 26.16 8.97 -7.09
CA SER A 199 25.27 9.79 -6.26
C SER A 199 24.59 10.91 -7.05
N ALA A 200 24.18 10.65 -8.30
CA ALA A 200 23.26 11.52 -9.02
C ALA A 200 21.90 11.44 -8.31
N VAL A 201 21.72 12.30 -7.31
CA VAL A 201 20.45 12.43 -6.60
C VAL A 201 19.41 12.80 -7.66
N LEU A 202 18.34 12.01 -7.76
CA LEU A 202 17.25 12.25 -8.74
C LEU A 202 16.45 13.54 -8.42
N THR A 203 16.98 14.45 -7.59
CA THR A 203 16.33 15.66 -7.06
C THR A 203 16.27 16.84 -8.02
N GLN A 204 17.05 16.90 -9.10
CA GLN A 204 17.12 18.10 -9.96
C GLN A 204 16.43 18.03 -11.34
N ALA A 205 15.87 16.89 -11.77
CA ALA A 205 15.36 16.78 -13.15
C ALA A 205 13.89 17.22 -13.36
N ASN A 206 13.18 17.65 -12.32
CA ASN A 206 11.72 17.84 -12.39
C ASN A 206 11.24 19.14 -13.06
N SER A 207 12.11 20.09 -13.42
CA SER A 207 11.67 21.33 -14.11
C SER A 207 11.54 21.20 -15.62
N HIS A 208 12.22 20.25 -16.28
CA HIS A 208 12.31 20.22 -17.75
C HIS A 208 11.47 19.13 -18.44
N ARG A 209 11.14 18.01 -17.77
CA ARG A 209 10.44 16.89 -18.42
C ARG A 209 8.91 17.00 -18.43
N ILE A 210 8.31 17.80 -17.55
CA ILE A 210 6.85 18.02 -17.55
C ILE A 210 6.42 18.89 -18.74
N SER A 211 7.33 19.70 -19.30
CA SER A 211 7.06 20.55 -20.47
C SER A 211 6.99 19.78 -21.81
N SER A 212 7.64 18.62 -21.93
CA SER A 212 7.82 17.98 -23.25
C SER A 212 6.79 16.90 -23.62
N ARG A 213 5.74 16.68 -22.82
CA ARG A 213 4.66 15.74 -23.16
C ARG A 213 3.34 16.39 -23.56
N THR A 214 3.32 17.70 -23.79
CA THR A 214 2.18 18.39 -24.41
C THR A 214 2.49 18.61 -25.90
N LEU A 215 1.67 18.01 -26.76
CA LEU A 215 1.57 18.19 -28.22
C LEU A 215 2.61 17.50 -29.12
N THR A 216 2.24 16.31 -29.61
CA THR A 216 2.38 15.80 -30.99
C THR A 216 1.87 14.34 -30.96
N LYS A 217 0.80 13.90 -31.63
CA LYS A 217 -0.09 14.40 -32.68
C LYS A 217 -1.54 14.07 -32.30
#